data_AF-A0A947UM01-F1
#
_entry.id   AF-A0A947UM01-F1
#
_cell.length_a   1.000
_cell.length_b   1.000
_cell.length_c   1.000
_cell.angle_alpha   90.00
_cell.angle_beta   90.00
_cell.angle_gamma   90.00
#
_symmetry.space_group_name_H-M   'P 1'
#
loop_
_entity.id
_entity.type
_entity.pdbx_description
1 polymer ?
#
loop_
_entity_poly.entity_id
_entity_poly.type
_entity_poly.pdbx_seq_one_letter_code
_entity_poly.pdbx_strand_id
1 'polypeptide(L)'
;PDGMDTQVFSLETLKRSASMTSAPLDREHVTLHIRNHPELFSHVHLVAPPEMHWPELGLTLDEPEDYELLKRIIEHFGEDNSLFGCLDAVRLLRANPDWVAINKAIQRKGDT
;
A
#
# COMPACT_ATOMS: atom_id res chain seq x y z
N PRO A 1 1.97 6.54 -1.59
CA PRO A 1 2.97 5.45 -1.62
C PRO A 1 2.27 4.10 -1.63
N ASP A 2 2.74 3.21 -2.49
CA ASP A 2 2.42 1.78 -2.44
C ASP A 2 2.97 1.19 -1.12
N GLY A 3 2.24 0.26 -0.50
CA GLY A 3 2.53 -0.27 0.86
C GLY A 3 1.86 0.51 2.01
N MET A 4 1.09 1.56 1.69
CA MET A 4 0.23 2.28 2.65
C MET A 4 -1.26 1.96 2.43
N ASP A 5 -1.55 0.94 1.62
CA ASP A 5 -2.91 0.59 1.21
C ASP A 5 -3.74 0.13 2.40
N THR A 6 -4.95 0.67 2.50
CA THR A 6 -5.89 0.33 3.56
C THR A 6 -7.27 0.13 2.96
N GLN A 7 -7.88 -1.00 3.28
CA GLN A 7 -9.23 -1.33 2.85
C GLN A 7 -10.08 -1.59 4.09
N VAL A 8 -11.23 -0.91 4.18
CA VAL A 8 -12.18 -1.04 5.28
C VAL A 8 -13.53 -1.43 4.72
N PHE A 9 -14.12 -2.49 5.24
CA PHE A 9 -15.40 -3.02 4.81
C PHE A 9 -16.13 -3.67 5.99
N SER A 10 -17.44 -3.82 5.86
CA SER A 10 -18.23 -4.55 6.85
C SER A 10 -18.00 -6.06 6.71
N LEU A 11 -18.16 -6.79 7.82
CA LEU A 11 -18.15 -8.25 7.79
C LEU A 11 -19.26 -8.82 6.89
N GLU A 12 -20.41 -8.15 6.82
CA GLU A 12 -21.53 -8.56 5.97
C GLU A 12 -21.15 -8.50 4.48
N THR A 13 -20.47 -7.43 4.05
CA THR A 13 -19.98 -7.26 2.69
C THR A 13 -19.03 -8.40 2.30
N LEU A 14 -18.08 -8.75 3.17
CA LEU A 14 -17.18 -9.88 2.97
C LEU A 14 -17.93 -11.21 2.80
N LYS A 15 -18.88 -11.50 3.70
CA LYS A 15 -19.66 -12.75 3.65
C LYS A 15 -20.49 -12.85 2.38
N ARG A 16 -21.10 -11.73 1.96
CA ARG A 16 -21.86 -11.64 0.72
C ARG A 16 -20.95 -11.87 -0.49
N SER A 17 -19.78 -11.23 -0.54
CA SER A 17 -18.80 -11.46 -1.61
C SER A 17 -18.37 -12.93 -1.69
N ALA A 18 -18.00 -13.52 -0.54
CA ALA A 18 -17.51 -14.89 -0.47
C ALA A 18 -18.54 -15.96 -0.89
N SER A 19 -19.85 -15.69 -0.75
CA SER A 19 -20.89 -16.60 -1.23
C SER A 19 -21.21 -16.47 -2.73
N MET A 20 -20.70 -15.42 -3.38
CA MET A 20 -21.00 -15.10 -4.78
C MET A 20 -19.90 -15.55 -5.76
N THR A 21 -18.71 -15.87 -5.27
CA THR A 21 -17.58 -16.30 -6.10
C THR A 21 -16.84 -17.50 -5.52
N SER A 22 -16.28 -18.31 -6.40
CA SER A 22 -15.32 -19.37 -6.08
C SER A 22 -14.03 -19.24 -6.88
N ALA A 23 -13.81 -18.11 -7.56
CA ALA A 23 -12.61 -17.89 -8.34
C ALA A 23 -11.37 -17.85 -7.42
N PRO A 24 -10.25 -18.50 -7.79
CA PRO A 24 -9.05 -18.51 -6.97
C PRO A 24 -8.51 -17.10 -6.66
N LEU A 25 -8.47 -16.22 -7.66
CA LEU A 25 -7.98 -14.84 -7.50
C LEU A 25 -8.85 -14.03 -6.53
N ASP A 26 -10.18 -14.19 -6.59
CA ASP A 26 -11.07 -13.50 -5.65
C ASP A 26 -10.83 -13.93 -4.19
N ARG A 27 -10.43 -15.19 -3.98
CA ARG A 27 -10.12 -15.72 -2.65
C ARG A 27 -8.75 -15.29 -2.15
N GLU A 28 -7.77 -15.21 -3.05
CA GLU A 28 -6.41 -14.76 -2.75
C GLU A 28 -6.38 -13.27 -2.41
N HIS A 29 -7.01 -12.43 -3.24
CA HIS A 29 -6.98 -10.98 -3.10
C HIS A 29 -8.06 -10.43 -2.18
N VAL A 30 -8.99 -11.26 -1.70
CA VAL A 30 -10.06 -10.99 -0.73
C VAL A 30 -11.12 -9.97 -1.22
N THR A 31 -10.70 -8.79 -1.65
CA THR A 31 -11.57 -7.68 -2.07
C THR A 31 -11.69 -7.52 -3.57
N LEU A 32 -11.00 -8.34 -4.37
CA LEU A 32 -11.02 -8.25 -5.84
C LEU A 32 -12.43 -8.34 -6.40
N HIS A 33 -13.22 -9.33 -5.98
CA HIS A 33 -14.64 -9.45 -6.35
C HIS A 33 -15.46 -8.22 -5.91
N ILE A 34 -15.20 -7.66 -4.74
CA ILE A 34 -15.90 -6.45 -4.26
C ILE A 34 -15.60 -5.26 -5.17
N ARG A 35 -14.32 -5.06 -5.51
CA ARG A 35 -13.84 -3.93 -6.33
C ARG A 35 -14.32 -4.02 -7.79
N ASN A 36 -14.37 -5.23 -8.34
CA ASN A 36 -14.74 -5.46 -9.74
C ASN A 36 -16.26 -5.40 -9.99
N HIS A 37 -17.07 -5.36 -8.94
CA HIS A 37 -18.53 -5.33 -9.02
C HIS A 37 -19.15 -4.11 -8.31
N PRO A 38 -18.86 -2.86 -8.76
CA PRO A 38 -19.42 -1.64 -8.17
C PRO A 38 -20.95 -1.58 -8.21
N GLU A 39 -21.58 -2.29 -9.15
CA GLU A 39 -23.04 -2.44 -9.25
C GLU A 39 -23.64 -3.28 -8.10
N LEU A 40 -22.83 -4.11 -7.44
CA LEU A 40 -23.22 -4.94 -6.30
C LEU A 40 -22.72 -4.38 -4.96
N PHE A 41 -21.58 -3.70 -4.98
CA PHE A 41 -20.88 -3.19 -3.81
C PHE A 41 -20.50 -1.72 -3.99
N SER A 42 -21.29 -0.83 -3.38
CA SER A 42 -20.95 0.58 -3.28
C SER A 42 -19.67 0.76 -2.46
N HIS A 43 -18.73 1.53 -2.99
CA HIS A 43 -17.48 1.85 -2.32
C HIS A 43 -17.06 3.29 -2.64
N VAL A 44 -16.15 3.81 -1.83
CA VAL A 44 -15.48 5.09 -2.04
C VAL A 44 -13.98 4.86 -2.05
N HIS A 45 -13.28 5.58 -2.93
CA HIS A 45 -11.82 5.59 -2.94
C HIS A 45 -11.32 6.85 -2.25
N LEU A 46 -10.56 6.70 -1.17
CA LEU A 46 -9.96 7.80 -0.45
C LEU A 46 -8.59 8.12 -1.07
N VAL A 47 -8.50 9.24 -1.78
CA VAL A 47 -7.25 9.69 -2.37
C VAL A 47 -6.38 10.32 -1.30
N ALA A 48 -5.10 9.95 -1.29
CA ALA A 48 -4.11 10.55 -0.37
C ALA A 48 -4.07 12.08 -0.52
N PRO A 49 -3.96 12.85 0.59
CA PRO A 49 -3.75 14.29 0.53
C PRO A 49 -2.50 14.65 -0.29
N PRO A 50 -2.43 15.83 -0.94
CA PRO A 50 -1.33 16.20 -1.84
C PRO A 50 0.09 16.07 -1.26
N GLU A 51 0.23 16.30 0.04
CA GLU A 51 1.51 16.17 0.76
C GLU A 51 1.98 14.72 0.93
N MET A 52 1.06 13.75 0.93
CA MET A 52 1.33 12.31 1.01
C MET A 52 1.14 11.60 -0.34
N HIS A 53 0.59 12.29 -1.34
CA HIS A 53 0.37 11.72 -2.67
C HIS A 53 1.71 11.51 -3.38
N TRP A 54 2.07 10.23 -3.57
CA TRP A 54 3.25 9.79 -4.30
C TRP A 54 3.04 8.33 -4.73
N PRO A 55 2.33 8.08 -5.86
CA PRO A 55 1.97 6.73 -6.27
C PRO A 55 3.16 5.93 -6.82
N GLU A 56 4.22 6.58 -7.30
CA GLU A 56 5.43 5.90 -7.80
C GLU A 56 6.40 5.47 -6.69
N LEU A 57 6.16 5.89 -5.44
CA LEU A 57 6.98 5.50 -4.30
C LEU A 57 6.48 4.17 -3.73
N GLY A 58 7.34 3.15 -3.78
CA GLY A 58 7.09 1.86 -3.17
C GLY A 58 7.67 1.73 -1.76
N LEU A 59 6.81 1.54 -0.77
CA LEU A 59 7.14 1.25 0.62
C LEU A 59 6.59 -0.13 1.03
N THR A 60 6.76 -1.12 0.15
CA THR A 60 6.45 -2.54 0.41
C THR A 60 7.71 -3.28 0.85
N LEU A 61 7.65 -4.60 1.07
CA LEU A 61 8.79 -5.42 1.47
C LEU A 61 8.78 -6.73 0.67
N ASP A 62 9.04 -6.65 -0.63
CA ASP A 62 9.00 -7.79 -1.54
C ASP A 62 10.39 -8.21 -2.03
N GLU A 63 11.30 -7.25 -2.23
CA GLU A 63 12.66 -7.47 -2.72
C GLU A 63 13.74 -7.00 -1.71
N PRO A 64 15.01 -7.45 -1.83
CA PRO A 64 16.09 -7.01 -0.95
C PRO A 64 16.30 -5.50 -0.88
N GLU A 65 16.08 -4.79 -1.99
CA GLU A 65 16.20 -3.34 -2.09
C GLU A 65 15.09 -2.61 -1.30
N ASP A 66 13.90 -3.20 -1.22
CA ASP A 66 12.82 -2.68 -0.37
C ASP A 66 13.21 -2.73 1.10
N TYR A 67 13.77 -3.86 1.52
CA TYR A 67 14.28 -4.03 2.88
C TYR A 67 15.35 -2.99 3.20
N GLU A 68 16.31 -2.77 2.29
CA GLU A 68 17.38 -1.78 2.50
C GLU A 68 16.81 -0.36 2.64
N LEU A 69 15.84 0.02 1.81
CA LEU A 69 15.17 1.32 1.93
C LEU A 69 14.42 1.45 3.26
N LEU A 70 13.56 0.47 3.60
CA LEU A 70 12.76 0.50 4.82
C LEU A 70 13.63 0.51 6.08
N LYS A 71 14.69 -0.29 6.10
CA LYS A 71 15.69 -0.30 7.19
C LYS A 71 16.29 1.09 7.39
N ARG A 72 16.73 1.76 6.32
CA ARG A 72 17.28 3.12 6.41
C ARG A 72 16.28 4.14 6.94
N ILE A 73 15.01 4.06 6.52
CA ILE A 73 13.95 4.94 7.01
C ILE A 73 13.73 4.73 8.52
N ILE A 74 13.61 3.47 8.95
CA ILE A 74 13.37 3.13 10.36
C ILE A 74 14.58 3.55 11.23
N GLU A 75 15.80 3.26 10.79
CA GLU A 75 17.03 3.64 11.50
C GLU A 75 17.23 5.16 11.56
N HIS A 76 16.76 5.91 10.56
CA HIS A 76 16.81 7.38 10.57
C HIS A 76 15.97 7.99 11.70
N PHE A 77 14.73 7.52 11.86
CA PHE A 77 13.85 8.03 12.91
C PHE A 77 14.21 7.50 14.29
N GLY A 78 14.72 6.26 14.35
CA GLY A 78 15.28 5.66 15.57
C GLY A 78 14.33 5.71 16.77
N GLU A 79 14.90 5.75 17.97
CA GLU A 79 14.12 5.86 19.22
C GLU A 79 13.51 7.24 19.42
N ASP A 80 14.14 8.29 18.86
CA ASP A 80 13.69 9.69 18.99
C ASP A 80 12.32 9.93 18.36
N ASN A 81 11.95 9.16 17.33
CA ASN A 81 10.63 9.18 16.73
C ASN A 81 10.16 7.79 16.27
N SER A 82 9.98 6.87 17.21
CA SER A 82 9.54 5.49 16.91
C SER A 82 8.11 5.36 16.36
N LEU A 83 7.31 6.43 16.44
CA LEU A 83 5.91 6.48 15.97
C LEU A 83 5.74 7.36 14.72
N PHE A 84 6.80 7.53 13.93
CA PHE A 84 6.73 8.31 12.68
C PHE A 84 5.63 7.78 11.74
N GLY A 85 4.97 8.70 11.04
CA GLY A 85 3.88 8.37 10.11
C GLY A 85 4.31 8.36 8.65
N CYS A 86 3.35 8.04 7.77
CA CYS A 86 3.54 8.09 6.31
C CYS A 86 4.01 9.47 5.82
N LEU A 87 3.47 10.56 6.37
CA LEU A 87 3.88 11.92 6.02
C LEU A 87 5.36 12.18 6.35
N ASP A 88 5.85 11.68 7.48
CA ASP A 88 7.25 11.84 7.88
C ASP A 88 8.18 11.09 6.92
N ALA A 89 7.83 9.85 6.58
CA ALA A 89 8.57 9.05 5.60
C ALA A 89 8.60 9.72 4.21
N VAL A 90 7.45 10.25 3.74
CA VAL A 90 7.38 10.99 2.47
C VAL A 90 8.27 12.24 2.49
N ARG A 91 8.24 13.02 3.57
CA ARG A 91 9.10 14.22 3.72
C ARG A 91 10.58 13.85 3.71
N LEU A 92 10.96 12.81 4.45
CA LEU A 92 12.32 12.29 4.49
C LEU A 92 12.81 11.91 3.09
N LEU A 93 12.01 11.16 2.35
CA LEU A 93 12.39 10.65 1.03
C LEU A 93 12.37 11.73 -0.06
N ARG A 94 11.52 12.76 0.05
CA ARG A 94 11.60 13.95 -0.82
C ARG A 94 12.91 14.71 -0.61
N ALA A 95 13.41 14.75 0.62
CA ALA A 95 14.69 15.37 0.94
C ALA A 95 15.91 14.50 0.56
N ASN A 96 15.73 13.20 0.36
CA ASN A 96 16.80 12.23 0.09
C ASN A 96 16.49 11.42 -1.18
N PRO A 97 16.54 12.02 -2.38
CA PRO A 97 16.19 11.34 -3.64
C PRO A 97 17.06 10.12 -3.94
N ASP A 98 18.30 10.09 -3.46
CA ASP A 98 19.21 8.94 -3.60
C ASP A 98 18.71 7.70 -2.85
N TRP A 99 17.89 7.87 -1.80
CA TRP A 99 17.30 6.74 -1.09
C TRP A 99 16.14 6.15 -1.89
N VAL A 100 15.35 6.99 -2.55
CA VAL A 100 14.28 6.52 -3.44
C VAL A 100 14.86 5.69 -4.59
N ALA A 101 16.07 6.00 -5.05
CA ALA A 101 16.73 5.24 -6.10
C ALA A 101 17.04 3.78 -5.73
N ILE A 102 17.10 3.43 -4.44
CA ILE A 102 17.44 2.08 -3.95
C ILE A 102 16.51 1.03 -4.55
N ASN A 103 15.20 1.27 -4.49
CA ASN A 103 14.19 0.30 -4.93
C ASN A 103 13.41 0.76 -6.18
N LYS A 104 13.80 1.89 -6.78
CA LYS A 104 13.13 2.48 -7.95
C LYS A 104 13.11 1.57 -9.18
N ALA A 105 14.10 0.69 -9.32
CA ALA A 105 14.21 -0.20 -10.47
C ALA A 105 13.28 -1.44 -10.38
N ILE A 106 12.69 -1.70 -9.21
CA ILE A 106 11.81 -2.84 -9.01
C ILE A 106 10.56 -2.69 -9.87
N GLN A 107 10.26 -3.72 -10.67
CA GLN A 107 8.99 -3.83 -11.37
C GLN A 107 7.93 -4.35 -10.40
N ARG A 108 7.09 -3.44 -9.90
CA ARG A 108 5.95 -3.79 -9.04
C ARG A 108 4.93 -4.57 -9.83
N LYS A 109 4.56 -5.75 -9.34
CA LYS A 109 3.43 -6.52 -9.86
C LYS A 109 2.18 -5.90 -9.23
N GLY A 110 1.40 -5.17 -10.03
CA GLY A 110 0.08 -4.68 -9.60
C GLY A 110 -0.91 -5.83 -9.48
N ASP A 111 -2.13 -5.52 -9.01
CA ASP A 111 -3.25 -6.46 -8.84
C ASP A 111 -3.43 -7.38 -10.08
N THR A 112 -2.86 -8.58 -10.04
CA THR A 112 -3.28 -9.76 -10.81
C THR A 112 -4.03 -10.67 -9.89
#